data_AF-A0A2N4YNS1-F1
#
_entry.id   AF-A0A2N4YNS1-F1
#
_cell.length_a   1.000
_cell.length_b   1.000
_cell.length_c   1.000
_cell.angle_alpha   90.00
_cell.angle_beta   90.00
_cell.angle_gamma   90.00
#
_symmetry.space_group_name_H-M   'P 1'
#
loop_
_entity.id
_entity.type
_entity.pdbx_description
1 polymer ?
#
loop_
_entity_poly.entity_id
_entity_poly.type
_entity_poly.pdbx_seq_one_letter_code
_entity_poly.pdbx_strand_id
1 'polypeptide(L)' 'MNQTSTLTGQCVAEFLGTGLLIFFCAGCVAALRVAGASFGQWEISIIWGLGVAMAIYLTAGVSGAHLNPAVTIA' A
#
# COMPACT_ATOMS: atom_id res chain seq x y z
N MET A 1 1.79 19.36 -18.20
CA MET A 1 0.43 18.81 -18.09
C MET A 1 -0.06 19.10 -16.68
N ASN A 2 -0.85 20.17 -16.48
CA ASN A 2 -1.44 20.48 -15.17
C ASN A 2 -2.65 19.58 -14.95
N GLN A 3 -2.43 18.40 -14.36
CA GLN A 3 -3.51 17.62 -13.77
C GLN A 3 -3.74 18.19 -12.37
N THR A 4 -4.71 19.09 -12.22
CA THR A 4 -5.14 19.53 -10.89
C THR A 4 -5.97 18.41 -10.26
N SER A 5 -5.31 17.43 -9.63
CA SER A 5 -5.97 16.42 -8.80
C SER A 5 -6.78 17.12 -7.71
N THR A 6 -8.09 16.90 -7.71
CA THR A 6 -8.98 17.40 -6.66
C THR A 6 -8.64 16.74 -5.33
N LEU A 7 -8.91 17.42 -4.20
CA LEU A 7 -8.68 16.83 -2.88
C LEU A 7 -9.43 15.48 -2.73
N THR A 8 -10.67 15.40 -3.22
CA THR A 8 -11.42 14.15 -3.26
C THR A 8 -10.69 13.06 -4.05
N GLY A 9 -10.12 13.38 -5.21
CA GLY A 9 -9.32 12.44 -6.00
C GLY A 9 -8.08 11.96 -5.25
N GLN A 10 -7.38 12.86 -4.55
CA GLN A 10 -6.22 12.50 -3.72
C GLN A 10 -6.64 11.60 -2.55
N CYS A 11 -7.73 11.91 -1.84
CA CYS A 11 -8.24 11.08 -0.76
C CYS A 11 -8.68 9.68 -1.24
N VAL A 12 -9.30 9.59 -2.42
CA VAL A 12 -9.66 8.29 -3.01
C VAL A 12 -8.40 7.50 -3.39
N ALA A 13 -7.39 8.16 -3.96
CA ALA A 13 -6.12 7.52 -4.27
C ALA A 13 -5.43 7.00 -3.00
N GLU A 14 -5.34 7.81 -1.95
CA GLU A 14 -4.78 7.40 -0.65
C GLU A 14 -5.56 6.22 -0.04
N PHE A 15 -6.90 6.26 -0.08
CA PHE A 15 -7.73 5.15 0.42
C PHE A 15 -7.47 3.84 -0.35
N LEU A 16 -7.43 3.90 -1.68
CA LEU A 16 -7.16 2.73 -2.51
C LEU A 16 -5.72 2.21 -2.33
N GLY A 17 -4.74 3.09 -2.22
CA GLY A 17 -3.34 2.71 -2.02
C GLY A 17 -3.10 2.06 -0.66
N THR A 18 -3.59 2.66 0.43
CA THR A 18 -3.48 2.07 1.77
C THR A 18 -4.29 0.78 1.87
N GLY A 19 -5.46 0.71 1.24
CA GLY A 19 -6.25 -0.53 1.14
C GLY A 19 -5.50 -1.64 0.41
N LEU A 20 -4.85 -1.34 -0.72
CA LEU A 20 -4.04 -2.30 -1.48
C LEU A 20 -2.84 -2.81 -0.68
N LEU A 21 -2.13 -1.90 0.01
CA LEU A 21 -1.04 -2.25 0.91
C LEU A 21 -1.51 -3.25 1.98
N ILE A 22 -2.59 -2.92 2.70
CA ILE A 22 -3.12 -3.80 3.76
C ILE A 22 -3.64 -5.11 3.19
N PHE A 23 -4.25 -5.11 2.00
CA PHE A 23 -4.72 -6.33 1.34
C PHE A 23 -3.59 -7.35 1.14
N PHE A 24 -2.45 -6.93 0.58
CA PHE A 24 -1.30 -7.82 0.39
C PHE A 24 -0.60 -8.18 1.71
N CYS A 25 -0.34 -7.17 2.55
CA CYS A 25 0.42 -7.32 3.78
C CYS A 25 -0.32 -8.17 4.83
N ALA A 26 -1.61 -7.90 5.06
CA ALA A 26 -2.43 -8.71 5.96
C ALA A 26 -2.77 -10.06 5.31
N GLY A 27 -2.93 -10.13 3.99
CA GLY A 27 -3.19 -11.36 3.25
C GLY A 27 -2.08 -12.40 3.39
N CYS A 28 -0.81 -12.00 3.27
CA CYS A 28 0.31 -12.95 3.43
C CYS A 28 0.46 -13.43 4.89
N VAL A 29 0.17 -12.56 5.86
CA VAL A 29 0.14 -12.93 7.28
C VAL A 29 -1.05 -13.86 7.57
N ALA A 30 -2.21 -13.63 6.98
CA ALA A 30 -3.34 -14.54 7.09
C ALA A 30 -3.00 -15.91 6.45
N ALA A 31 -2.36 -15.92 5.29
CA ALA A 31 -1.90 -17.16 4.67
C ALA A 31 -0.95 -17.96 5.58
N LEU A 32 0.00 -17.27 6.23
CA LEU A 32 0.92 -17.86 7.21
C LEU A 32 0.19 -18.41 8.45
N ARG A 33 -0.78 -17.65 9.00
CA ARG A 33 -1.37 -17.94 10.30
C ARG A 33 -2.56 -18.88 10.25
N VAL A 34 -3.40 -18.78 9.23
CA VAL A 34 -4.68 -19.51 9.16
C VAL A 34 -4.82 -20.41 7.93
N ALA A 35 -3.98 -20.26 6.90
CA ALA A 35 -4.04 -21.09 5.68
C ALA A 35 -2.91 -22.12 5.57
N GLY A 36 -1.98 -22.17 6.54
CA GLY A 36 -0.90 -23.15 6.58
C GLY A 36 0.23 -22.90 5.56
N ALA A 37 0.34 -21.68 5.01
CA ALA A 37 1.46 -21.31 4.15
C ALA A 37 2.76 -21.23 4.97
N SER A 38 3.87 -21.67 4.38
CA SER A 38 5.20 -21.56 5.00
C SER A 38 5.91 -20.34 4.43
N PHE A 39 6.08 -19.31 5.26
CA PHE A 39 6.87 -18.13 4.94
C PHE A 39 7.88 -17.88 6.06
N GLY A 40 9.13 -17.63 5.68
CA GLY A 40 10.14 -17.10 6.59
C GLY A 40 10.01 -15.59 6.75
N GLN A 41 10.88 -15.04 7.59
CA GLN A 41 10.89 -13.60 7.88
C GLN A 41 11.17 -12.76 6.63
N TRP A 42 12.07 -13.25 5.77
CA TRP A 42 12.42 -12.57 4.52
C TRP A 42 11.25 -12.51 3.56
N GLU A 43 10.54 -13.63 3.37
CA GLU A 43 9.40 -13.75 2.46
C GLU A 43 8.28 -12.78 2.84
N ILE A 44 7.94 -12.70 4.13
CA ILE A 44 6.96 -11.72 4.60
C ILE A 44 7.45 -10.29 4.35
N SER A 45 8.72 -10.01 4.64
CA SER A 45 9.29 -8.66 4.50
C SER A 45 9.33 -8.19 3.04
N ILE A 46 9.70 -9.07 2.10
CA ILE A 46 9.73 -8.72 0.67
C ILE A 46 8.32 -8.58 0.10
N ILE A 47 7.35 -9.39 0.54
CA ILE A 47 5.94 -9.22 0.15
C ILE A 47 5.41 -7.85 0.59
N TRP A 48 5.74 -7.44 1.82
CA TRP A 48 5.37 -6.10 2.31
C TRP A 48 6.02 -4.99 1.49
N GLY A 49 7.33 -5.09 1.21
CA GLY A 49 8.04 -4.11 0.40
C GLY A 49 7.48 -3.98 -1.02
N LEU A 50 7.16 -5.10 -1.67
CA LEU A 50 6.54 -5.13 -3.00
C LEU A 50 5.10 -4.60 -2.97
N GLY A 51 4.32 -4.92 -1.93
CA GLY A 51 2.98 -4.38 -1.73
C GLY A 51 2.97 -2.85 -1.61
N VAL A 52 3.92 -2.29 -0.84
CA VAL A 52 4.12 -0.84 -0.76
C VAL A 52 4.52 -0.26 -2.12
N ALA A 53 5.48 -0.87 -2.83
CA ALA A 53 5.92 -0.40 -4.14
C ALA A 53 4.77 -0.35 -5.17
N MET A 54 3.92 -1.39 -5.22
CA MET A 54 2.74 -1.41 -6.07
C MET A 54 1.73 -0.32 -5.70
N ALA A 55 1.49 -0.10 -4.41
CA ALA A 55 0.60 0.95 -3.94
C ALA A 55 1.12 2.34 -4.32
N ILE A 56 2.43 2.58 -4.23
CA ILE A 56 3.07 3.82 -4.69
C ILE A 56 2.86 4.01 -6.20
N TYR A 57 3.16 3.01 -7.02
CA TYR A 57 2.98 3.12 -8.48
C TYR A 57 1.51 3.37 -8.87
N LEU A 58 0.56 2.87 -8.10
CA LEU A 58 -0.86 3.08 -8.33
C LEU A 58 -1.30 4.54 -8.04
N THR A 59 -0.75 5.18 -7.00
CA THR A 59 -1.31 6.43 -6.45
C THR A 59 -0.41 7.64 -6.58
N ALA A 60 0.89 7.47 -6.88
CA ALA A 60 1.87 8.55 -6.93
C ALA A 60 1.48 9.66 -7.92
N GLY A 61 0.90 9.31 -9.06
CA GLY A 61 0.44 10.27 -10.07
C GLY A 61 -0.78 11.10 -9.66
N VAL A 62 -1.47 10.74 -8.57
CA VAL A 62 -2.71 11.38 -8.12
C VAL A 62 -2.50 12.13 -6.79
N SER A 63 -2.05 11.44 -5.75
CA SER A 63 -1.92 11.97 -4.37
C SER A 63 -0.48 12.21 -3.91
N GLY A 64 0.52 11.78 -4.68
CA GLY A 64 1.91 11.70 -4.21
C GLY A 64 2.22 10.45 -3.38
N ALA A 65 1.24 9.55 -3.18
CA ALA A 65 1.40 8.27 -2.50
C ALA A 65 1.99 8.36 -1.09
N HIS A 66 1.37 9.13 -0.20
CA HIS A 66 1.82 9.17 1.19
C HIS A 66 1.56 7.84 1.89
N LEU A 67 0.34 7.31 1.72
CA LEU A 67 -0.15 6.00 2.17
C LEU A 67 0.02 5.71 3.67
N ASN A 68 0.45 6.70 4.44
CA ASN A 68 0.83 6.63 5.83
C ASN A 68 0.67 8.01 6.49
N PRO A 69 -0.07 8.12 7.61
CA PRO A 69 -0.21 9.37 8.36
C PRO A 69 1.13 9.98 8.80
N ALA A 70 2.12 9.17 9.19
CA ALA A 70 3.43 9.67 9.60
C ALA A 70 4.17 10.36 8.44
N VAL A 71 4.08 9.79 7.23
CA VAL A 71 4.66 10.39 6.01
C VAL A 71 3.90 11.64 5.60
N THR A 72 2.59 11.67 5.84
CA THR A 72 1.77 12.86 5.55
C THR A 72 2.11 14.05 6.44
N ILE A 73 2.59 13.80 7.66
CA ILE A 73 2.93 14.84 8.64
C ILE A 73 4.39 15.30 8.53
N ALA A 74 5.31 14.40 8.17
CA ALA A 74 6.76 14.66 8.08
C ALA A 74 7.13 15.65 6.96
#